data_AF-A0A2R3JNN1-F1
#
_entry.id   AF-A0A2R3JNN1-F1
#
_cell.length_a   1.000
_cell.length_b   1.000
_cell.length_c   1.000
_cell.angle_alpha   90.00
_cell.angle_beta   90.00
_cell.angle_gamma   90.00
#
_symmetry.space_group_name_H-M   'P 1'
#
loop_
_entity.id
_entity.type
_entity.pdbx_description
1 polymer ?
#
loop_
_entity_poly.entity_id
_entity_poly.type
_entity_poly.pdbx_seq_one_letter_code
_entity_poly.pdbx_strand_id
1 'polypeptide(L)'
;MYDLIATDMDGTFLRADMTYDEAKFAKLYQRLQQQHIQFVVASGNQYFQLRSFFEAYPDIIYLAENGAYIRDANKTYAVHAFKTATVTTILAQLTKIPELHILVCGAKSAYALSSYDAQYVDNMRQYYHHLAVVDDFATIDDQVLKIALSCPPEKTTAIVDLLRPMLARLAEPTSSGHGDIDLIQPGLNKAAGLKELGQQLNIDLSAMVAFGDGGNDLEMLREVGLGVAMQNAQSAVTAVADQQTTTNQEQGVLSFIDGLTR
;
A
#
# COMPACT_ATOMS: atom_id res chain seq x y z
N MET A 1 -4.51 23.45 -10.77
CA MET A 1 -5.72 22.75 -10.26
C MET A 1 -5.42 21.28 -10.43
N TYR A 2 -5.71 20.46 -9.43
CA TYR A 2 -5.41 19.03 -9.44
C TYR A 2 -6.70 18.24 -9.62
N ASP A 3 -6.64 17.15 -10.38
CA ASP A 3 -7.80 16.34 -10.75
C ASP A 3 -7.86 15.02 -9.95
N LEU A 4 -6.78 14.68 -9.25
CA LEU A 4 -6.69 13.48 -8.42
C LEU A 4 -5.92 13.74 -7.13
N ILE A 5 -6.41 13.18 -6.03
CA ILE A 5 -5.75 13.16 -4.73
C ILE A 5 -5.52 11.70 -4.32
N ALA A 6 -4.26 11.31 -4.15
CA ALA A 6 -3.86 10.01 -3.64
C ALA A 6 -3.36 10.14 -2.20
N THR A 7 -3.74 9.23 -1.31
CA THR A 7 -3.21 9.21 0.06
C THR A 7 -2.75 7.82 0.43
N ASP A 8 -1.58 7.73 1.05
CA ASP A 8 -1.26 6.59 1.88
C ASP A 8 -2.17 6.52 3.13
N MET A 9 -2.20 5.36 3.78
CA MET A 9 -3.10 5.05 4.90
C MET A 9 -2.38 5.09 6.24
N ASP A 10 -1.56 4.09 6.54
CA ASP A 10 -0.96 3.91 7.86
C ASP A 10 0.11 4.97 8.12
N GLY A 11 -0.02 5.77 9.19
CA GLY A 11 0.92 6.87 9.43
C GLY A 11 0.67 8.11 8.57
N THR A 12 -0.32 8.06 7.66
CA THR A 12 -0.68 9.17 6.77
C THR A 12 -2.13 9.60 6.95
N PHE A 13 -3.09 8.89 6.37
CA PHE A 13 -4.52 9.20 6.50
C PHE A 13 -5.08 8.77 7.87
N LEU A 14 -4.64 7.59 8.34
CA LEU A 14 -5.06 6.99 9.59
C LEU A 14 -4.20 7.46 10.76
N ARG A 15 -4.87 7.65 11.90
CA ARG A 15 -4.24 7.79 13.21
C ARG A 15 -3.62 6.46 13.65
N ALA A 16 -2.83 6.52 14.72
CA ALA A 16 -2.20 5.33 15.31
C ALA A 16 -3.22 4.27 15.81
N ASP A 17 -4.47 4.66 16.07
CA ASP A 17 -5.57 3.75 16.46
C ASP A 17 -6.40 3.25 15.27
N MET A 18 -5.89 3.43 14.03
CA MET A 18 -6.55 3.06 12.78
C MET A 18 -7.86 3.81 12.50
N THR A 19 -8.04 5.00 13.08
CA THR A 19 -9.21 5.86 12.82
C THR A 19 -8.86 7.11 12.02
N TYR A 20 -9.87 7.80 11.49
CA TYR A 20 -9.75 9.14 10.90
C TYR A 20 -10.98 9.99 11.30
N ASP A 21 -10.99 11.29 10.99
CA ASP A 21 -12.18 12.14 11.19
C ASP A 21 -13.20 11.91 10.08
N GLU A 22 -14.08 10.94 10.28
CA GLU A 22 -15.12 10.56 9.32
C GLU A 22 -16.05 11.71 8.95
N ALA A 23 -16.43 12.54 9.92
CA ALA A 23 -17.35 13.66 9.70
C ALA A 23 -16.70 14.75 8.83
N LYS A 24 -15.42 15.03 9.04
CA LYS A 24 -14.65 15.97 8.20
C LYS A 24 -14.42 15.38 6.82
N PHE A 25 -14.03 14.11 6.72
CA PHE A 25 -13.82 13.45 5.43
C PHE A 25 -15.11 13.42 4.60
N ALA A 26 -16.27 13.11 5.18
CA ALA A 26 -17.54 13.09 4.46
C ALA A 26 -17.84 14.44 3.78
N LYS A 27 -17.60 15.56 4.48
CA LYS A 27 -17.78 16.92 3.93
C LYS A 27 -16.77 17.22 2.82
N LEU A 28 -15.52 16.81 2.99
CA LEU A 28 -14.47 17.00 1.98
C LEU A 28 -14.76 16.17 0.74
N TYR A 29 -15.12 14.91 0.91
CA TYR A 29 -15.43 14.00 -0.17
C TYR A 29 -16.57 14.52 -1.05
N GLN A 30 -17.65 15.05 -0.46
CA GLN A 30 -18.72 15.72 -1.21
C GLN A 30 -18.21 16.89 -2.05
N ARG A 31 -17.27 17.68 -1.53
CA ARG A 31 -16.67 18.80 -2.25
C ARG A 31 -15.78 18.32 -3.40
N LEU A 32 -14.96 17.30 -3.17
CA LEU A 32 -14.13 16.67 -4.20
C LEU A 32 -15.00 16.16 -5.35
N GLN A 33 -16.12 15.51 -5.05
CA GLN A 33 -17.09 15.06 -6.06
C GLN A 33 -17.66 16.22 -6.89
N GLN A 34 -18.05 17.33 -6.23
CA GLN A 34 -18.56 18.53 -6.93
C GLN A 34 -17.51 19.20 -7.83
N GLN A 35 -16.23 19.05 -7.48
CA GLN A 35 -15.10 19.58 -8.24
C GLN A 35 -14.55 18.57 -9.25
N HIS A 36 -15.14 17.37 -9.36
CA HIS A 36 -14.67 16.27 -10.19
C HIS A 36 -13.23 15.82 -9.88
N ILE A 37 -12.82 15.92 -8.61
CA ILE A 37 -11.50 15.46 -8.16
C ILE A 37 -11.64 14.01 -7.67
N GLN A 38 -10.88 13.09 -8.29
CA GLN A 38 -10.85 11.68 -7.89
C GLN A 38 -10.05 11.51 -6.60
N PHE A 39 -10.64 10.86 -5.60
CA PHE A 39 -9.93 10.45 -4.38
C PHE A 39 -9.46 8.99 -4.52
N VAL A 40 -8.19 8.75 -4.22
CA VAL A 40 -7.50 7.46 -4.36
C VAL A 40 -6.80 7.11 -3.06
N VAL A 41 -6.96 5.85 -2.64
CA VAL A 41 -6.18 5.26 -1.54
C VAL A 41 -5.03 4.47 -2.14
N ALA A 42 -3.78 4.80 -1.77
CA ALA A 42 -2.58 4.17 -2.31
C ALA A 42 -1.73 3.58 -1.17
N SER A 43 -1.83 2.26 -0.95
CA SER A 43 -1.24 1.60 0.21
C SER A 43 -0.62 0.24 -0.15
N GLY A 44 0.30 -0.22 0.69
CA GLY A 44 0.82 -1.58 0.64
C GLY A 44 -0.21 -2.62 1.07
N ASN A 45 -1.29 -2.23 1.74
CA ASN A 45 -2.22 -3.18 2.34
C ASN A 45 -3.16 -3.86 1.34
N GLN A 46 -3.82 -4.91 1.84
CA GLN A 46 -4.81 -5.68 1.12
C GLN A 46 -6.04 -4.84 0.78
N TYR A 47 -6.53 -4.98 -0.45
CA TYR A 47 -7.75 -4.28 -0.92
C TYR A 47 -8.94 -4.42 0.05
N PHE A 48 -9.19 -5.62 0.58
CA PHE A 48 -10.32 -5.86 1.49
C PHE A 48 -10.20 -5.10 2.82
N GLN A 49 -8.98 -4.91 3.31
CA GLN A 49 -8.70 -4.10 4.50
C GLN A 49 -8.85 -2.61 4.19
N LEU A 50 -8.30 -2.13 3.07
CA LEU A 50 -8.45 -0.75 2.65
C LEU A 50 -9.92 -0.36 2.45
N ARG A 51 -10.71 -1.25 1.84
CA ARG A 51 -12.12 -1.02 1.57
C ARG A 51 -12.95 -0.88 2.86
N SER A 52 -12.64 -1.62 3.92
CA SER A 52 -13.45 -1.57 5.15
C SER A 52 -13.43 -0.21 5.84
N PHE A 53 -12.40 0.62 5.60
CA PHE A 53 -12.37 1.99 6.12
C PHE A 53 -13.34 2.93 5.40
N PHE A 54 -13.80 2.57 4.20
CA PHE A 54 -14.52 3.47 3.30
C PHE A 54 -15.76 2.83 2.67
N GLU A 55 -16.45 1.94 3.38
CA GLU A 55 -17.62 1.22 2.84
C GLU A 55 -18.73 2.16 2.34
N ALA A 56 -18.83 3.36 2.91
CA ALA A 56 -19.77 4.40 2.50
C ALA A 56 -19.40 5.16 1.21
N TYR A 57 -18.22 4.91 0.63
CA TYR A 57 -17.64 5.68 -0.48
C TYR A 57 -17.26 4.76 -1.65
N PRO A 58 -18.24 4.24 -2.41
CA PRO A 58 -17.99 3.20 -3.41
C PRO A 58 -17.15 3.64 -4.62
N ASP A 59 -17.03 4.95 -4.87
CA ASP A 59 -16.27 5.53 -5.99
C ASP A 59 -14.79 5.79 -5.63
N ILE A 60 -14.36 5.47 -4.41
CA ILE A 60 -12.94 5.48 -4.07
C ILE A 60 -12.25 4.36 -4.85
N ILE A 61 -11.17 4.73 -5.52
CA ILE A 61 -10.28 3.78 -6.19
C ILE A 61 -9.15 3.44 -5.21
N TYR A 62 -8.86 2.16 -5.11
CA TYR A 62 -7.81 1.61 -4.27
C TYR A 62 -6.68 1.12 -5.15
N LEU A 63 -5.50 1.67 -4.93
CA LEU A 63 -4.21 1.17 -5.39
C LEU A 63 -3.63 0.37 -4.22
N ALA A 64 -4.01 -0.90 -4.17
CA ALA A 64 -3.66 -1.86 -3.13
C ALA A 64 -2.37 -2.62 -3.49
N GLU A 65 -1.78 -3.29 -2.50
CA GLU A 65 -0.57 -4.12 -2.68
C GLU A 65 0.57 -3.34 -3.37
N ASN A 66 0.77 -2.08 -2.97
CA ASN A 66 1.74 -1.13 -3.55
C ASN A 66 1.57 -0.89 -5.06
N GLY A 67 0.38 -1.12 -5.62
CA GLY A 67 0.06 -0.85 -7.03
C GLY A 67 -0.14 -2.08 -7.87
N ALA A 68 0.04 -3.27 -7.28
CA ALA A 68 -0.25 -4.52 -7.99
C ALA A 68 -1.74 -4.76 -8.22
N TYR A 69 -2.62 -4.11 -7.46
CA TYR A 69 -4.05 -4.28 -7.64
C TYR A 69 -4.79 -2.96 -7.52
N ILE A 70 -5.31 -2.49 -8.66
CA ILE A 70 -5.99 -1.20 -8.76
C ILE A 70 -7.45 -1.45 -9.09
N ARG A 71 -8.35 -1.09 -8.17
CA ARG A 71 -9.78 -1.29 -8.34
C ARG A 71 -10.63 -0.38 -7.47
N ASP A 72 -11.88 -0.18 -7.89
CA ASP A 72 -12.95 0.29 -7.02
C ASP A 72 -13.86 -0.90 -6.62
N ALA A 73 -15.05 -0.61 -6.10
CA ALA A 73 -16.03 -1.64 -5.73
C ALA A 73 -16.47 -2.50 -6.93
N ASN A 74 -16.54 -1.92 -8.13
CA ASN A 74 -17.20 -2.48 -9.32
C ASN A 74 -16.23 -2.81 -10.46
N LYS A 75 -15.12 -2.10 -10.58
CA LYS A 75 -14.18 -2.19 -11.69
C LYS A 75 -12.76 -2.43 -11.20
N THR A 76 -12.11 -3.39 -11.84
CA THR A 76 -10.66 -3.58 -11.76
C THR A 76 -10.00 -2.83 -12.91
N TYR A 77 -9.10 -1.91 -12.58
CA TYR A 77 -8.31 -1.12 -13.54
C TYR A 77 -7.02 -1.84 -13.92
N ALA A 78 -6.36 -2.48 -12.96
CA ALA A 78 -5.13 -3.24 -13.18
C ALA A 78 -4.98 -4.37 -12.15
N VAL A 79 -4.44 -5.51 -12.61
CA VAL A 79 -3.96 -6.61 -11.76
C VAL A 79 -2.63 -7.05 -12.32
N HIS A 80 -1.59 -6.96 -11.50
CA HIS A 80 -0.26 -7.44 -11.81
C HIS A 80 0.07 -8.57 -10.86
N ALA A 81 0.28 -9.75 -11.41
CA ALA A 81 0.58 -10.94 -10.62
C ALA A 81 1.93 -11.54 -11.03
N PHE A 82 2.65 -12.04 -10.03
CA PHE A 82 3.84 -12.84 -10.27
C PHE A 82 3.49 -14.11 -11.06
N LYS A 83 4.40 -14.52 -11.93
CA LYS A 83 4.34 -15.86 -12.52
C LYS A 83 4.56 -16.90 -11.42
N THR A 84 3.82 -18.01 -11.48
CA THR A 84 3.95 -19.12 -10.50
C THR A 84 5.40 -19.58 -10.32
N ALA A 85 6.15 -19.74 -11.42
CA ALA A 85 7.57 -20.14 -11.36
C ALA A 85 8.45 -19.13 -10.60
N THR A 86 8.16 -17.83 -10.73
CA THR A 86 8.85 -16.77 -9.98
C THR A 86 8.53 -16.88 -8.49
N VAL A 87 7.25 -17.05 -8.13
CA VAL A 87 6.82 -17.25 -6.73
C VAL A 87 7.51 -18.47 -6.12
N THR A 88 7.50 -19.61 -6.80
CA THR A 88 8.20 -20.83 -6.35
C THR A 88 9.69 -20.58 -6.11
N THR A 89 10.34 -19.84 -7.01
CA THR A 89 11.77 -19.51 -6.89
C THR A 89 12.04 -18.62 -5.68
N ILE A 90 11.20 -17.59 -5.46
CA ILE A 90 11.31 -16.69 -4.31
C ILE A 90 11.11 -17.48 -3.01
N LEU A 91 10.02 -18.26 -2.90
CA LEU A 91 9.71 -19.05 -1.72
C LEU A 91 10.84 -20.02 -1.38
N ALA A 92 11.44 -20.69 -2.37
CA ALA A 92 12.58 -21.60 -2.16
C ALA A 92 13.84 -20.91 -1.62
N GLN A 93 13.98 -19.58 -1.80
CA GLN A 93 15.05 -18.80 -1.20
C GLN A 93 14.67 -18.33 0.21
N LEU A 94 13.44 -17.85 0.40
CA LEU A 94 12.97 -17.32 1.67
C LEU A 94 12.88 -18.38 2.77
N THR A 95 12.48 -19.61 2.44
CA THR A 95 12.39 -20.71 3.42
C THR A 95 13.73 -21.12 4.02
N LYS A 96 14.84 -20.63 3.47
CA LYS A 96 16.19 -20.80 4.04
C LYS A 96 16.51 -19.82 5.16
N ILE A 97 15.65 -18.82 5.37
CA ILE A 97 15.79 -17.76 6.38
C ILE A 97 14.76 -18.03 7.49
N PRO A 98 15.16 -18.68 8.60
CA PRO A 98 14.21 -19.16 9.62
C PRO A 98 13.51 -18.04 10.39
N GLU A 99 14.03 -16.82 10.35
CA GLU A 99 13.42 -15.67 11.03
C GLU A 99 12.21 -15.06 10.31
N LEU A 100 11.85 -15.57 9.12
CA LEU A 100 10.75 -15.03 8.32
C LEU A 100 9.46 -15.83 8.52
N HIS A 101 8.39 -15.12 8.86
CA HIS A 101 7.04 -15.59 8.55
C HIS A 101 6.63 -15.01 7.20
N ILE A 102 6.11 -15.87 6.33
CA ILE A 102 5.79 -15.56 4.95
C ILE A 102 4.27 -15.61 4.78
N LEU A 103 3.69 -14.57 4.22
CA LEU A 103 2.33 -14.59 3.69
C LEU A 103 2.37 -14.41 2.18
N VAL A 104 1.63 -15.24 1.47
CA VAL A 104 1.41 -15.06 0.02
C VAL A 104 0.13 -14.24 -0.13
N CYS A 105 0.20 -13.08 -0.77
CA CYS A 105 -0.93 -12.17 -0.94
C CYS A 105 -1.47 -12.28 -2.36
N GLY A 106 -2.65 -12.85 -2.51
CA GLY A 106 -3.34 -12.98 -3.79
C GLY A 106 -4.55 -12.05 -3.94
N ALA A 107 -5.12 -12.01 -5.15
CA ALA A 107 -6.26 -11.15 -5.46
C ALA A 107 -7.56 -11.56 -4.74
N LYS A 108 -7.72 -12.84 -4.38
CA LYS A 108 -8.88 -13.37 -3.63
C LYS A 108 -8.66 -13.28 -2.12
N SER A 109 -7.45 -13.59 -1.65
CA SER A 109 -7.10 -13.66 -0.22
C SER A 109 -5.60 -13.51 0.00
N ALA A 110 -5.19 -13.22 1.23
CA ALA A 110 -3.86 -13.58 1.71
C ALA A 110 -3.87 -15.04 2.19
N TYR A 111 -2.70 -15.66 2.25
CA TYR A 111 -2.52 -17.07 2.58
C TYR A 111 -1.40 -17.24 3.60
N ALA A 112 -1.73 -17.84 4.74
CA ALA A 112 -0.79 -18.29 5.76
C ALA A 112 -0.63 -19.81 5.72
N LEU A 113 0.52 -20.31 6.16
CA LEU A 113 0.71 -21.76 6.32
C LEU A 113 0.01 -22.28 7.58
N SER A 114 -0.58 -23.47 7.49
CA SER A 114 -1.18 -24.18 8.62
C SER A 114 -0.18 -24.58 9.70
N SER A 115 1.12 -24.59 9.36
CA SER A 115 2.23 -24.82 10.29
C SER A 115 2.53 -23.63 11.20
N TYR A 116 1.98 -22.45 10.93
CA TYR A 116 2.17 -21.29 11.80
C TYR A 116 1.30 -21.36 13.05
N ASP A 117 1.77 -20.70 14.12
CA ASP A 117 1.02 -20.59 15.35
C ASP A 117 -0.33 -19.89 15.12
N ALA A 118 -1.40 -20.41 15.73
CA ALA A 118 -2.74 -19.91 15.52
C ALA A 118 -2.92 -18.46 16.01
N GLN A 119 -2.26 -18.08 17.10
CA GLN A 119 -2.30 -16.70 17.60
C GLN A 119 -1.61 -15.75 16.62
N TYR A 120 -0.50 -16.17 16.00
CA TYR A 120 0.13 -15.40 14.93
C TYR A 120 -0.85 -15.18 13.76
N VAL A 121 -1.50 -16.24 13.27
CA VAL A 121 -2.46 -16.14 12.16
C VAL A 121 -3.63 -15.23 12.53
N ASP A 122 -4.16 -15.32 13.75
CA ASP A 122 -5.26 -14.47 14.22
C ASP A 122 -4.85 -13.00 14.33
N ASN A 123 -3.61 -12.72 14.76
CA ASN A 123 -3.08 -11.35 14.76
C ASN A 123 -2.99 -10.79 13.33
N MET A 124 -2.58 -11.61 12.35
CA MET A 124 -2.49 -11.18 10.95
C MET A 124 -3.86 -10.84 10.33
N ARG A 125 -4.97 -11.36 10.87
CA ARG A 125 -6.33 -11.01 10.38
C ARG A 125 -6.69 -9.53 10.57
N GLN A 126 -6.01 -8.83 11.47
CA GLN A 126 -6.18 -7.38 11.65
C GLN A 126 -5.68 -6.58 10.43
N TYR A 127 -4.70 -7.12 9.70
CA TYR A 127 -4.10 -6.49 8.52
C TYR A 127 -4.59 -7.12 7.22
N TYR A 128 -4.89 -8.43 7.26
CA TYR A 128 -5.40 -9.22 6.13
C TYR A 128 -6.82 -9.70 6.43
N HIS A 129 -7.80 -8.84 6.14
CA HIS A 129 -9.23 -9.13 6.38
C HIS A 129 -9.68 -10.41 5.69
N HIS A 130 -9.12 -10.70 4.53
CA HIS A 130 -9.22 -12.02 3.91
C HIS A 130 -7.90 -12.75 4.10
N LEU A 131 -7.90 -13.73 5.00
CA LEU A 131 -6.75 -14.59 5.29
C LEU A 131 -7.19 -16.06 5.35
N ALA A 132 -6.78 -16.82 4.34
CA ALA A 132 -6.95 -18.26 4.28
C ALA A 132 -5.73 -18.97 4.86
N VAL A 133 -5.95 -20.16 5.39
CA VAL A 133 -4.88 -21.04 5.89
C VAL A 133 -4.74 -22.20 4.92
N VAL A 134 -3.52 -22.49 4.48
CA VAL A 134 -3.18 -23.55 3.53
C VAL A 134 -2.04 -24.41 4.05
N ASP A 135 -1.98 -25.68 3.65
CA ASP A 135 -0.87 -26.56 4.05
C ASP A 135 0.41 -26.29 3.26
N ASP A 136 0.26 -25.84 2.00
CA ASP A 136 1.37 -25.53 1.10
C ASP A 136 0.96 -24.38 0.17
N PHE A 137 1.86 -23.41 -0.03
CA PHE A 137 1.64 -22.32 -0.98
C PHE A 137 1.52 -22.81 -2.43
N ALA A 138 2.05 -23.99 -2.76
CA ALA A 138 1.89 -24.60 -4.09
C ALA A 138 0.44 -24.95 -4.44
N THR A 139 -0.46 -25.06 -3.46
CA THR A 139 -1.88 -25.38 -3.68
C THR A 139 -2.75 -24.15 -3.90
N ILE A 140 -2.17 -22.93 -3.86
CA ILE A 140 -2.92 -21.69 -4.03
C ILE A 140 -3.42 -21.57 -5.49
N ASP A 141 -4.73 -21.47 -5.65
CA ASP A 141 -5.39 -21.06 -6.90
C ASP A 141 -5.77 -19.57 -6.82
N ASP A 142 -4.77 -18.71 -6.99
CA ASP A 142 -4.95 -17.25 -6.98
C ASP A 142 -3.87 -16.54 -7.81
N GLN A 143 -4.12 -15.28 -8.14
CA GLN A 143 -3.15 -14.37 -8.73
C GLN A 143 -2.31 -13.75 -7.61
N VAL A 144 -1.07 -14.21 -7.43
CA VAL A 144 -0.16 -13.71 -6.38
C VAL A 144 0.33 -12.31 -6.73
N LEU A 145 -0.09 -11.32 -5.94
CA LEU A 145 0.17 -9.89 -6.14
C LEU A 145 1.47 -9.45 -5.45
N LYS A 146 1.70 -9.94 -4.23
CA LYS A 146 2.92 -9.71 -3.44
C LYS A 146 3.20 -10.89 -2.50
N ILE A 147 4.38 -10.89 -1.91
CA ILE A 147 4.73 -11.77 -0.79
C ILE A 147 5.12 -10.88 0.39
N ALA A 148 4.37 -10.96 1.49
CA ALA A 148 4.65 -10.20 2.70
C ALA A 148 5.48 -11.05 3.67
N LEU A 149 6.44 -10.41 4.34
CA LEU A 149 7.35 -11.01 5.28
C LEU A 149 7.25 -10.28 6.62
N SER A 150 7.10 -11.03 7.70
CA SER A 150 7.26 -10.52 9.06
C SER A 150 8.58 -11.02 9.63
N CYS A 151 9.34 -10.12 10.25
CA CYS A 151 10.63 -10.38 10.89
C CYS A 151 10.80 -9.53 12.16
N PRO A 152 11.81 -9.81 13.01
CA PRO A 152 12.09 -8.95 14.16
C PRO A 152 12.36 -7.49 13.73
N PRO A 153 11.71 -6.48 14.34
CA PRO A 153 11.82 -5.08 13.92
C PRO A 153 13.25 -4.56 13.78
N GLU A 154 14.14 -4.94 14.69
CA GLU A 154 15.55 -4.56 14.70
C GLU A 154 16.37 -5.17 13.56
N LYS A 155 15.86 -6.23 12.91
CA LYS A 155 16.50 -6.90 11.77
C LYS A 155 15.97 -6.46 10.41
N THR A 156 14.87 -5.71 10.37
CA THR A 156 14.17 -5.32 9.12
C THR A 156 15.13 -4.81 8.05
N THR A 157 15.93 -3.78 8.35
CA THR A 157 16.86 -3.18 7.39
C THR A 157 17.91 -4.18 6.89
N ALA A 158 18.50 -4.96 7.80
CA ALA A 158 19.51 -5.95 7.44
C ALA A 158 18.93 -7.07 6.56
N ILE A 159 17.69 -7.47 6.80
CA ILE A 159 16.98 -8.45 5.98
C ILE A 159 16.68 -7.85 4.60
N VAL A 160 16.16 -6.62 4.52
CA VAL A 160 15.95 -5.93 3.23
C VAL A 160 17.24 -5.87 2.42
N ASP A 161 18.36 -5.50 3.04
CA ASP A 161 19.66 -5.42 2.39
C ASP A 161 20.20 -6.79 1.92
N LEU A 162 19.90 -7.86 2.66
CA LEU A 162 20.19 -9.24 2.27
C LEU A 162 19.31 -9.68 1.08
N LEU A 163 18.01 -9.39 1.14
CA LEU A 163 17.03 -9.83 0.15
C LEU A 163 17.22 -9.12 -1.21
N ARG A 164 17.64 -7.85 -1.21
CA ARG A 164 17.76 -7.04 -2.43
C ARG A 164 18.66 -7.66 -3.51
N PRO A 165 19.93 -8.05 -3.24
CA PRO A 165 20.75 -8.75 -4.23
C PRO A 165 20.29 -10.19 -4.47
N MET A 166 19.76 -10.87 -3.45
CA MET A 166 19.33 -12.27 -3.53
C MET A 166 18.14 -12.46 -4.48
N LEU A 167 17.18 -11.52 -4.44
CA LEU A 167 15.95 -11.53 -5.22
C LEU A 167 16.01 -10.62 -6.45
N ALA A 168 17.19 -10.12 -6.81
CA ALA A 168 17.36 -9.21 -7.93
C ALA A 168 16.70 -9.75 -9.21
N ARG A 169 15.89 -8.92 -9.88
CA ARG A 169 15.05 -9.24 -11.06
C ARG A 169 13.86 -10.15 -10.80
N LEU A 170 13.76 -10.78 -9.63
CA LEU A 170 12.60 -11.59 -9.24
C LEU A 170 11.58 -10.74 -8.51
N ALA A 171 12.02 -10.01 -7.49
CA ALA A 171 11.20 -9.14 -6.67
C ALA A 171 12.03 -7.96 -6.13
N GLU A 172 11.34 -6.92 -5.69
CA GLU A 172 11.91 -5.76 -5.04
C GLU A 172 11.43 -5.71 -3.58
N PRO A 173 12.33 -5.83 -2.59
CA PRO A 173 11.96 -5.67 -1.19
C PRO A 173 11.74 -4.19 -0.85
N THR A 174 10.57 -3.88 -0.31
CA THR A 174 10.21 -2.57 0.24
C THR A 174 9.68 -2.73 1.66
N SER A 175 9.84 -1.71 2.49
CA SER A 175 9.52 -1.78 3.92
C SER A 175 9.06 -0.41 4.41
N SER A 176 7.95 -0.38 5.13
CA SER A 176 7.51 0.76 5.95
C SER A 176 8.27 0.82 7.29
N GLY A 177 8.91 -0.29 7.68
CA GLY A 177 9.68 -0.44 8.91
C GLY A 177 9.03 -1.44 9.86
N HIS A 178 9.51 -1.49 11.10
CA HIS A 178 8.84 -2.21 12.21
C HIS A 178 8.64 -3.72 12.04
N GLY A 179 9.44 -4.38 11.21
CA GLY A 179 9.39 -5.84 11.04
C GLY A 179 8.64 -6.30 9.80
N ASP A 180 8.04 -5.39 9.03
CA ASP A 180 7.25 -5.72 7.85
C ASP A 180 7.99 -5.39 6.55
N ILE A 181 8.07 -6.38 5.67
CA ILE A 181 8.72 -6.27 4.36
C ILE A 181 7.78 -6.83 3.30
N ASP A 182 7.48 -6.01 2.29
CA ASP A 182 6.76 -6.43 1.11
C ASP A 182 7.75 -6.76 -0.02
N LEU A 183 7.56 -7.93 -0.64
CA LEU A 183 8.19 -8.28 -1.90
C LEU A 183 7.23 -7.98 -3.04
N ILE A 184 7.50 -6.88 -3.74
CA ILE A 184 6.71 -6.41 -4.88
C ILE A 184 7.40 -6.79 -6.19
N GLN A 185 6.64 -6.76 -7.30
CA GLN A 185 7.25 -6.99 -8.61
C GLN A 185 8.22 -5.83 -8.93
N PRO A 186 9.36 -6.10 -9.57
CA PRO A 186 10.32 -5.04 -9.90
C PRO A 186 9.67 -3.91 -10.71
N GLY A 187 9.79 -2.67 -10.25
CA GLY A 187 9.20 -1.49 -10.89
C GLY A 187 7.70 -1.28 -10.62
N LEU A 188 7.06 -2.11 -9.80
CA LEU A 188 5.63 -2.02 -9.46
C LEU A 188 5.44 -1.39 -8.08
N ASN A 189 5.70 -0.09 -8.00
CA ASN A 189 5.51 0.73 -6.79
C ASN A 189 4.28 1.64 -6.92
N LYS A 190 3.98 2.41 -5.87
CA LYS A 190 2.81 3.30 -5.82
C LYS A 190 2.81 4.34 -6.95
N ALA A 191 3.97 4.89 -7.31
CA ALA A 191 4.09 5.85 -8.42
C ALA A 191 3.73 5.21 -9.77
N ALA A 192 4.26 4.01 -10.03
CA ALA A 192 3.94 3.25 -11.23
C ALA A 192 2.44 2.92 -11.31
N GLY A 193 1.84 2.54 -10.19
CA GLY A 193 0.39 2.31 -10.11
C GLY A 193 -0.44 3.57 -10.36
N LEU A 194 -0.05 4.74 -9.81
CA LEU A 194 -0.74 6.00 -10.08
C LEU A 194 -0.61 6.43 -11.53
N LYS A 195 0.56 6.20 -12.14
CA LYS A 195 0.78 6.47 -13.56
C LYS A 195 -0.15 5.63 -14.44
N GLU A 196 -0.26 4.33 -14.16
CA GLU A 196 -1.16 3.44 -14.89
C GLU A 196 -2.63 3.80 -14.70
N LEU A 197 -3.04 4.11 -13.46
CA LEU A 197 -4.39 4.60 -13.17
C LEU A 197 -4.67 5.91 -13.91
N GLY A 198 -3.73 6.86 -13.89
CA GLY A 198 -3.81 8.12 -14.61
C GLY A 198 -4.05 7.94 -16.10
N GLN A 199 -3.38 6.98 -16.75
CA GLN A 199 -3.63 6.64 -18.16
C GLN A 199 -5.07 6.16 -18.41
N GLN A 200 -5.65 5.39 -17.49
CA GLN A 200 -7.04 4.91 -17.60
C GLN A 200 -8.05 6.04 -17.38
N LEU A 201 -7.71 7.03 -16.56
CA LEU A 201 -8.57 8.18 -16.23
C LEU A 201 -8.32 9.41 -17.12
N ASN A 202 -7.28 9.38 -17.96
CA ASN A 202 -6.74 10.54 -18.68
C ASN A 202 -6.31 11.69 -17.74
N ILE A 203 -5.64 11.34 -16.64
CA ILE A 203 -5.09 12.29 -15.66
C ILE A 203 -3.57 12.08 -15.60
N ASP A 204 -2.80 13.11 -15.95
CA ASP A 204 -1.34 13.08 -15.85
C ASP A 204 -0.88 13.18 -14.38
N LEU A 205 0.28 12.58 -14.05
CA LEU A 205 0.87 12.66 -12.71
C LEU A 205 1.02 14.11 -12.22
N SER A 206 1.31 15.06 -13.12
CA SER A 206 1.42 16.49 -12.80
C SER A 206 0.10 17.14 -12.35
N ALA A 207 -1.03 16.50 -12.61
CA ALA A 207 -2.36 16.91 -12.14
C ALA A 207 -2.79 16.18 -10.86
N MET A 208 -1.87 15.45 -10.20
CA MET A 208 -2.14 14.71 -8.97
C MET A 208 -1.49 15.36 -7.74
N VAL A 209 -2.14 15.23 -6.59
CA VAL A 209 -1.56 15.45 -5.26
C VAL A 209 -1.40 14.11 -4.59
N ALA A 210 -0.27 13.86 -3.92
CA ALA A 210 -0.08 12.65 -3.13
C ALA A 210 0.39 12.94 -1.70
N PHE A 211 -0.06 12.12 -0.75
CA PHE A 211 0.33 12.18 0.66
C PHE A 211 0.99 10.87 1.10
N GLY A 212 2.05 10.95 1.92
CA GLY A 212 2.75 9.77 2.42
C GLY A 212 3.73 10.08 3.55
N ASP A 213 4.20 9.03 4.22
CA ASP A 213 5.11 9.11 5.35
C ASP A 213 6.23 8.06 5.33
N GLY A 214 6.04 6.97 4.56
CA GLY A 214 6.89 5.79 4.55
C GLY A 214 7.80 5.67 3.31
N GLY A 215 8.77 4.75 3.38
CA GLY A 215 9.74 4.53 2.30
C GLY A 215 9.12 4.10 0.96
N ASN A 216 7.97 3.41 1.01
CA ASN A 216 7.20 3.01 -0.18
C ASN A 216 6.40 4.17 -0.82
N ASP A 217 6.44 5.37 -0.24
CA ASP A 217 5.83 6.58 -0.81
C ASP A 217 6.83 7.46 -1.57
N LEU A 218 8.14 7.18 -1.48
CA LEU A 218 9.21 8.05 -1.99
C LEU A 218 9.03 8.40 -3.47
N GLU A 219 8.81 7.39 -4.32
CA GLU A 219 8.59 7.60 -5.75
C GLU A 219 7.26 8.31 -6.00
N MET A 220 6.21 7.95 -5.25
CA MET A 220 4.88 8.54 -5.41
C MET A 220 4.92 10.04 -5.14
N LEU A 221 5.53 10.47 -4.05
CA LEU A 221 5.63 11.89 -3.70
C LEU A 221 6.54 12.67 -4.66
N ARG A 222 7.59 12.04 -5.18
CA ARG A 222 8.53 12.68 -6.11
C ARG A 222 7.94 12.90 -7.50
N GLU A 223 7.08 12.00 -7.97
CA GLU A 223 6.64 11.97 -9.37
C GLU A 223 5.33 12.71 -9.66
N VAL A 224 4.50 12.94 -8.65
CA VAL A 224 3.23 13.67 -8.81
C VAL A 224 3.46 15.18 -8.90
N GLY A 225 2.42 15.93 -9.30
CA GLY A 225 2.47 17.39 -9.38
C GLY A 225 2.64 18.09 -8.04
N LEU A 226 2.19 17.46 -6.95
CA LEU A 226 2.41 17.93 -5.59
C LEU A 226 2.55 16.76 -4.61
N GLY A 227 3.77 16.47 -4.20
CA GLY A 227 4.06 15.52 -3.13
C GLY A 227 4.01 16.20 -1.76
N VAL A 228 3.24 15.64 -0.83
CA VAL A 228 3.09 16.17 0.53
C VAL A 228 3.53 15.12 1.55
N ALA A 229 4.62 15.39 2.25
CA ALA A 229 5.05 14.54 3.36
C ALA A 229 4.27 14.86 4.64
N MET A 230 3.95 13.84 5.43
CA MET A 230 3.46 14.04 6.79
C MET A 230 4.56 14.59 7.70
N GLN A 231 4.21 15.33 8.76
CA GLN A 231 5.22 15.79 9.73
C GLN A 231 5.91 14.63 10.46
N ASN A 232 5.21 13.50 10.63
CA ASN A 232 5.74 12.27 11.20
C ASN A 232 6.48 11.37 10.19
N ALA A 233 6.67 11.84 8.94
CA ALA A 233 7.32 11.06 7.90
C ALA A 233 8.81 10.80 8.18
N GLN A 234 9.33 9.75 7.58
CA GLN A 234 10.76 9.48 7.59
C GLN A 234 11.54 10.63 6.92
N SER A 235 12.78 10.85 7.33
CA SER A 235 13.61 11.95 6.82
C SER A 235 13.81 11.89 5.30
N ALA A 236 13.97 10.67 4.76
CA ALA A 236 14.08 10.45 3.31
C ALA A 236 12.82 10.88 2.55
N VAL A 237 11.63 10.69 3.14
CA VAL A 237 10.33 11.05 2.56
C VAL A 237 10.13 12.56 2.57
N THR A 238 10.46 13.21 3.69
CA THR A 238 10.41 14.67 3.78
C THR A 238 11.37 15.34 2.78
N ALA A 239 12.52 14.72 2.51
CA ALA A 239 13.52 15.27 1.58
C ALA A 239 13.09 15.25 0.09
N VAL A 240 12.08 14.47 -0.29
CA VAL A 240 11.62 14.36 -1.68
C VAL A 240 10.26 15.03 -1.94
N ALA A 241 9.53 15.39 -0.88
CA ALA A 241 8.22 16.03 -0.99
C ALA A 241 8.35 17.55 -1.24
N ASP A 242 7.40 18.11 -1.98
CA ASP A 242 7.33 19.55 -2.27
C ASP A 242 6.88 20.36 -1.05
N GLN A 243 5.99 19.76 -0.24
CA GLN A 243 5.43 20.38 0.95
C GLN A 243 5.37 19.39 2.11
N GLN A 244 5.17 19.93 3.30
CA GLN A 244 4.92 19.15 4.51
C GLN A 244 3.60 19.60 5.13
N THR A 245 2.76 18.63 5.51
CA THR A 245 1.56 18.87 6.32
C THR A 245 1.81 18.46 7.77
N THR A 246 0.84 18.65 8.65
CA THR A 246 0.92 18.24 10.05
C THR A 246 0.92 16.72 10.21
N THR A 247 0.95 16.22 11.46
CA THR A 247 0.97 14.77 11.72
C THR A 247 -0.35 14.09 11.34
N ASN A 248 -0.31 12.76 11.18
CA ASN A 248 -1.52 11.93 11.00
C ASN A 248 -2.49 12.04 12.20
N GLN A 249 -1.97 12.18 13.42
CA GLN A 249 -2.75 12.39 14.63
C GLN A 249 -3.58 13.68 14.57
N GLU A 250 -3.00 14.73 13.99
CA GLU A 250 -3.65 16.03 13.75
C GLU A 250 -4.49 16.08 12.47
N GLN A 251 -4.64 14.94 11.79
CA GLN A 251 -5.39 14.80 10.54
C GLN A 251 -4.88 15.74 9.44
N GLY A 252 -3.54 15.77 9.28
CA GLY A 252 -2.85 16.64 8.34
C GLY A 252 -3.33 16.51 6.89
N VAL A 253 -3.63 15.29 6.42
CA VAL A 253 -4.20 15.07 5.08
C VAL A 253 -5.53 15.81 4.91
N LEU A 254 -6.48 15.59 5.82
CA LEU A 254 -7.80 16.23 5.74
C LEU A 254 -7.72 17.76 5.84
N SER A 255 -6.83 18.27 6.70
CA SER A 255 -6.61 19.72 6.85
C SER A 255 -5.99 20.34 5.59
N PHE A 256 -5.05 19.64 4.96
CA PHE A 256 -4.42 20.10 3.72
C PHE A 256 -5.41 20.10 2.55
N ILE A 257 -6.17 19.01 2.38
CA ILE A 257 -7.21 18.92 1.33
C ILE A 257 -8.27 20.01 1.51
N ASP A 258 -8.69 20.30 2.76
CA ASP A 258 -9.63 21.41 3.01
C ASP A 258 -9.05 22.76 2.55
N GLY A 259 -7.77 23.02 2.79
CA GLY A 259 -7.09 24.23 2.34
C GLY A 259 -6.97 24.32 0.81
N LEU A 260 -6.73 23.20 0.14
CA LEU A 260 -6.53 23.11 -1.31
C LEU A 260 -7.84 23.27 -2.11
N THR A 261 -8.97 22.96 -1.49
CA THR A 261 -10.30 22.91 -2.14
C THR A 261 -11.24 24.05 -1.75
N ARG A 262 -10.73 25.05 -1.01
CA ARG A 262 -11.45 26.26 -0.62
C ARG A 262 -11.61 27.27 -1.75
#